data_AF-A0A419FGV6-F1
#
_entry.id   AF-A0A419FGV6-F1
#
_cell.length_a   1.000
_cell.length_b   1.000
_cell.length_c   1.000
_cell.angle_alpha   90.00
_cell.angle_beta   90.00
_cell.angle_gamma   90.00
#
_symmetry.space_group_name_H-M   'P 1'
#
loop_
_entity.id
_entity.type
_entity.pdbx_description
1 polymer ?
#
loop_
_entity_poly.entity_id
_entity_poly.type
_entity_poly.pdbx_seq_one_letter_code
_entity_poly.pdbx_strand_id
1 'polypeptide(L)'
;MAARHASPVPTGPVDGVCVEVPHPALRRPGAARRHRGFDLRPVGGAGAVPAGRLRAPQPGADRRDGAALGARPRLRARGRPAAARDGDGDRWPEGRAEDAGGLVESPGIILAFFALSGVTVASALLVFLARNLLHALAFLVLSFLGMAGLFLTLSADFIGVAQVLIYAGSISVLMVFAVMLTPLASRNNGSTLYVIPAMLAAGGLASLIGFVAIDTEWDERKGEALGASDFTTTVAGIGDLLLGRYLLAFEVASVLLLFALLGAIVLVQERRRAGEEA
;
A
#
# COMPACT_ATOMS: atom_id res chain seq x y z
N MET A 1 -76.85 -1.05 9.51
CA MET A 1 -77.46 -1.86 8.43
C MET A 1 -76.39 -2.10 7.38
N ALA A 2 -76.20 -3.36 6.94
CA ALA A 2 -75.14 -3.92 6.08
C ALA A 2 -73.95 -4.61 6.79
N ALA A 3 -74.23 -5.79 7.36
CA ALA A 3 -73.22 -6.81 7.65
C ALA A 3 -72.93 -7.59 6.35
N ARG A 4 -71.67 -7.65 5.91
CA ARG A 4 -71.24 -8.42 4.74
C ARG A 4 -70.98 -9.87 5.15
N HIS A 5 -71.70 -10.78 4.49
CA HIS A 5 -71.46 -12.22 4.49
C HIS A 5 -70.08 -12.53 3.86
N ALA A 6 -69.25 -13.29 4.58
CA ALA A 6 -68.07 -13.96 4.04
C ALA A 6 -68.36 -15.47 3.99
N SER A 7 -68.21 -16.04 2.80
CA SER A 7 -68.42 -17.44 2.45
C SER A 7 -67.27 -18.33 2.98
N PRO A 8 -67.53 -19.60 3.35
CA PRO A 8 -66.48 -20.53 3.76
C PRO A 8 -65.68 -21.07 2.56
N VAL A 9 -64.37 -21.24 2.76
CA VAL A 9 -63.40 -21.87 1.85
C VAL A 9 -63.57 -23.40 1.90
N PRO A 10 -63.69 -24.12 0.78
CA PRO A 10 -63.72 -25.58 0.78
C PRO A 10 -62.31 -26.18 0.94
N THR A 11 -62.10 -26.96 2.00
CA THR A 11 -60.95 -27.84 2.18
C THR A 11 -61.29 -29.22 1.59
N GLY A 12 -60.88 -29.47 0.36
CA GLY A 12 -60.90 -30.78 -0.28
C GLY A 12 -59.51 -31.42 -0.30
N PRO A 13 -59.39 -32.76 -0.22
CA PRO A 13 -58.11 -33.45 -0.33
C PRO A 13 -57.59 -33.37 -1.77
N VAL A 14 -56.36 -32.88 -1.95
CA VAL A 14 -55.67 -32.92 -3.24
C VAL A 14 -55.12 -34.32 -3.46
N ASP A 15 -55.78 -35.07 -4.33
CA ASP A 15 -55.31 -36.35 -4.82
C ASP A 15 -53.94 -36.19 -5.49
N GLY A 16 -53.05 -37.12 -5.16
CA GLY A 16 -51.65 -37.12 -5.55
C GLY A 16 -51.46 -37.16 -7.05
N VAL A 17 -51.00 -36.04 -7.60
CA VAL A 17 -50.33 -36.00 -8.90
C VAL A 17 -48.83 -36.05 -8.62
N CYS A 18 -48.25 -37.25 -8.70
CA CYS A 18 -46.80 -37.42 -8.77
C CYS A 18 -46.33 -36.86 -10.11
N VAL A 19 -45.72 -35.68 -10.10
CA VAL A 19 -44.99 -35.15 -11.26
C VAL A 19 -43.65 -35.89 -11.31
N GLU A 20 -43.56 -36.85 -12.23
CA GLU A 20 -42.34 -37.61 -12.52
C GLU A 20 -41.32 -36.68 -13.19
N VAL A 21 -40.28 -36.31 -12.46
CA VAL A 21 -39.16 -35.51 -12.95
C VAL A 21 -38.13 -36.45 -13.60
N PRO A 22 -37.83 -36.34 -14.91
CA PRO A 22 -36.83 -37.19 -15.54
C PRO A 22 -35.41 -36.81 -15.08
N HIS A 23 -34.73 -37.76 -14.43
CA HIS A 23 -33.31 -37.68 -14.11
C HIS A 23 -32.44 -37.85 -15.37
N PRO A 24 -31.52 -36.92 -15.68
CA PRO A 24 -30.54 -37.16 -16.73
C PRO A 24 -29.53 -38.23 -16.29
N ALA A 25 -29.50 -39.31 -17.07
CA ALA A 25 -28.65 -40.48 -16.91
C ALA A 25 -27.15 -40.13 -16.96
N LEU A 26 -26.43 -40.62 -15.96
CA LEU A 26 -24.96 -40.64 -15.89
C LEU A 26 -24.38 -41.47 -17.05
N ARG A 27 -23.65 -40.79 -17.95
CA ARG A 27 -22.86 -41.44 -19.01
C ARG A 27 -21.38 -41.46 -18.63
N ARG A 28 -20.90 -42.60 -18.13
CA ARG A 28 -19.50 -43.07 -18.31
C ARG A 28 -19.53 -44.01 -19.55
N PRO A 29 -18.48 -44.18 -20.38
CA PRO A 29 -17.04 -44.29 -20.08
C PRO A 29 -16.14 -43.46 -21.04
N GLY A 30 -14.88 -43.11 -20.75
CA GLY A 30 -13.70 -43.99 -20.73
C GLY A 30 -12.85 -43.80 -22.00
N ALA A 31 -11.59 -43.36 -21.86
CA ALA A 31 -10.46 -43.75 -22.71
C ALA A 31 -9.21 -42.92 -22.35
N ALA A 32 -8.16 -43.62 -22.00
CA ALA A 32 -6.86 -43.09 -21.62
C ALA A 32 -6.19 -42.37 -22.80
N ARG A 33 -5.65 -41.16 -22.55
CA ARG A 33 -4.56 -40.60 -23.34
C ARG A 33 -3.29 -40.60 -22.50
N ARG A 34 -2.35 -41.45 -22.92
CA ARG A 34 -0.96 -41.51 -22.47
C ARG A 34 -0.32 -40.12 -22.56
N HIS A 35 -0.01 -39.52 -21.41
CA HIS A 35 0.98 -38.46 -21.37
C HIS A 35 2.36 -39.08 -21.49
N ARG A 36 3.12 -38.61 -22.48
CA ARG A 36 4.52 -38.97 -22.71
C ARG A 36 5.33 -38.55 -21.48
N GLY A 37 6.18 -39.47 -21.01
CA GLY A 37 7.07 -39.27 -19.88
C GLY A 37 7.97 -38.06 -20.10
N PHE A 38 7.98 -37.17 -19.12
CA PHE A 38 9.02 -36.17 -18.95
C PHE A 38 10.08 -36.80 -18.04
N ASP A 39 11.21 -37.10 -18.65
CA ASP A 39 12.34 -37.82 -18.07
C ASP A 39 13.10 -36.88 -17.12
N LEU A 40 12.84 -36.99 -15.82
CA LEU A 40 13.59 -36.25 -14.78
C LEU A 40 14.86 -37.02 -14.45
N ARG A 41 15.95 -36.66 -15.15
CA ARG A 41 17.31 -37.05 -14.76
C ARG A 41 17.66 -36.46 -13.38
N PRO A 42 18.20 -37.26 -12.45
CA PRO A 42 18.71 -36.75 -11.19
C PRO A 42 20.07 -36.07 -11.43
N VAL A 43 20.15 -34.76 -11.21
CA VAL A 43 21.43 -34.04 -11.12
C VAL A 43 21.93 -34.18 -9.69
N GLY A 44 22.55 -35.32 -9.41
CA GLY A 44 23.48 -35.48 -8.30
C GLY A 44 24.89 -35.18 -8.81
N GLY A 45 25.58 -34.23 -8.17
CA GLY A 45 26.93 -33.87 -8.56
C GLY A 45 27.52 -32.79 -7.67
N ALA A 46 27.91 -33.18 -6.46
CA ALA A 46 28.83 -32.41 -5.63
C ALA A 46 30.14 -32.22 -6.41
N GLY A 47 30.36 -30.99 -6.89
CA GLY A 47 31.59 -30.57 -7.55
C GLY A 47 32.22 -29.45 -6.72
N ALA A 48 33.31 -29.80 -6.03
CA ALA A 48 34.17 -28.87 -5.32
C ALA A 48 34.65 -27.75 -6.26
N VAL A 49 34.45 -26.49 -5.85
CA VAL A 49 34.97 -25.31 -6.54
C VAL A 49 36.41 -25.08 -6.10
N PRO A 50 37.42 -25.13 -6.98
CA PRO A 50 38.79 -24.80 -6.62
C PRO A 50 38.98 -23.29 -6.47
N ALA A 51 39.66 -22.90 -5.39
CA ALA A 51 40.06 -21.53 -5.09
C ALA A 51 41.09 -21.02 -6.11
N GLY A 52 40.61 -20.29 -7.13
CA GLY A 52 41.44 -19.56 -8.08
C GLY A 52 41.84 -18.19 -7.54
N ARG A 53 43.14 -18.01 -7.28
CA ARG A 53 43.78 -16.74 -6.91
C ARG A 53 43.42 -15.63 -7.90
N LEU A 54 42.66 -14.63 -7.44
CA LEU A 54 42.48 -13.37 -8.17
C LEU A 54 43.77 -12.55 -8.09
N ARG A 55 44.39 -12.38 -9.25
CA ARG A 55 45.63 -11.62 -9.47
C ARG A 55 45.28 -10.14 -9.56
N ALA A 56 45.94 -9.31 -8.74
CA ALA A 56 45.80 -7.86 -8.78
C ALA A 56 46.27 -7.27 -10.13
N PRO A 57 45.69 -6.15 -10.60
CA PRO A 57 46.13 -5.48 -11.82
C PRO A 57 47.44 -4.71 -11.58
N GLN A 58 48.42 -4.92 -12.46
CA GLN A 58 49.65 -4.12 -12.52
C GLN A 58 49.40 -2.82 -13.30
N PRO A 59 49.91 -1.65 -12.85
CA PRO A 59 49.87 -0.43 -13.65
C PRO A 59 50.98 -0.45 -14.69
N GLY A 60 50.59 -0.30 -15.96
CA GLY A 60 51.49 -0.20 -17.10
C GLY A 60 52.30 1.09 -17.07
N ALA A 61 53.62 0.93 -17.11
CA ALA A 61 54.55 1.99 -17.45
C ALA A 61 54.58 2.15 -18.97
N ASP A 62 54.02 3.25 -19.49
CA ASP A 62 54.38 3.73 -20.82
C ASP A 62 55.29 4.95 -20.67
N ARG A 63 56.46 4.80 -21.26
CA ARG A 63 57.62 5.68 -21.21
C ARG A 63 57.79 6.15 -22.64
N ARG A 64 57.41 7.40 -22.93
CA ARG A 64 57.79 8.07 -24.17
C ARG A 64 58.35 9.45 -23.87
N ASP A 65 59.65 9.51 -24.03
CA ASP A 65 60.46 10.71 -24.17
C ASP A 65 60.05 11.48 -25.43
N GLY A 66 60.11 12.81 -25.39
CA GLY A 66 59.82 13.62 -26.59
C GLY A 66 59.67 15.12 -26.38
N ALA A 67 60.76 15.75 -25.93
CA ALA A 67 61.24 17.07 -26.38
C ALA A 67 60.26 18.25 -26.59
N ALA A 68 60.39 19.21 -25.66
CA ALA A 68 60.80 20.61 -25.91
C ALA A 68 59.85 21.64 -26.57
N LEU A 69 59.99 22.86 -26.03
CA LEU A 69 59.69 24.19 -26.58
C LEU A 69 58.27 24.74 -26.35
N GLY A 70 58.16 25.69 -25.40
CA GLY A 70 56.97 26.52 -25.26
C GLY A 70 57.03 27.45 -24.05
N ALA A 71 57.43 28.69 -24.29
CA ALA A 71 57.66 29.76 -23.31
C ALA A 71 56.52 30.04 -22.30
N ARG A 72 56.93 30.50 -21.12
CA ARG A 72 56.10 31.11 -20.06
C ARG A 72 55.38 32.37 -20.57
N PRO A 73 54.31 32.79 -19.88
CA PRO A 73 54.50 33.99 -19.05
C PRO A 73 53.95 33.85 -17.63
N ARG A 74 54.76 34.37 -16.72
CA ARG A 74 54.45 34.60 -15.30
C ARG A 74 53.42 35.73 -15.20
N LEU A 75 52.24 35.44 -14.66
CA LEU A 75 51.33 36.50 -14.25
C LEU A 75 51.76 37.05 -12.90
N ARG A 76 52.15 38.31 -12.99
CA ARG A 76 52.73 39.21 -12.02
C ARG A 76 51.73 39.44 -10.87
N ALA A 77 52.21 39.18 -9.65
CA ALA A 77 51.59 39.66 -8.42
C ALA A 77 51.35 41.18 -8.53
N ARG A 78 50.07 41.57 -8.55
CA ARG A 78 49.66 42.97 -8.48
C ARG A 78 49.14 43.21 -7.07
N GLY A 79 49.99 43.83 -6.25
CA GLY A 79 49.62 44.31 -4.92
C GLY A 79 48.39 45.22 -5.01
N ARG A 80 47.40 44.96 -4.17
CA ARG A 80 46.31 45.89 -3.87
C ARG A 80 46.64 46.58 -2.55
N PRO A 81 46.65 47.92 -2.51
CA PRO A 81 46.88 48.65 -1.27
C PRO A 81 45.70 48.49 -0.32
N ALA A 82 46.02 48.43 0.97
CA ALA A 82 45.09 48.46 2.08
C ALA A 82 44.28 49.76 2.06
N ALA A 83 42.98 49.64 1.79
CA ALA A 83 42.02 50.70 2.02
C ALA A 83 41.36 50.43 3.36
N ALA A 84 41.73 51.23 4.36
CA ALA A 84 41.00 51.39 5.60
C ALA A 84 39.55 51.77 5.27
N ARG A 85 38.62 50.90 5.65
CA ARG A 85 37.21 51.24 5.79
C ARG A 85 36.91 51.17 7.27
N ASP A 86 36.90 52.35 7.88
CA ASP A 86 36.17 52.61 9.09
C ASP A 86 34.68 52.37 8.78
N GLY A 87 34.15 51.31 9.38
CA GLY A 87 32.77 50.90 9.27
C GLY A 87 32.31 50.48 10.66
N ASP A 88 31.90 51.49 11.41
CA ASP A 88 31.01 51.35 12.56
C ASP A 88 29.80 50.50 12.16
N GLY A 89 29.53 49.46 12.93
CA GLY A 89 28.44 48.52 12.68
C GLY A 89 28.89 47.09 12.89
N ASP A 90 28.94 46.66 14.16
CA ASP A 90 28.66 45.28 14.60
C ASP A 90 28.71 45.18 16.14
N ARG A 91 28.01 46.10 16.82
CA ARG A 91 27.55 45.84 18.20
C ARG A 91 26.10 45.38 18.13
N TRP A 92 25.91 44.14 17.72
CA TRP A 92 24.67 43.43 18.02
C TRP A 92 24.69 43.18 19.53
N PRO A 93 23.71 43.68 20.31
CA PRO A 93 23.63 43.35 21.71
C PRO A 93 23.51 41.83 21.80
N GLU A 94 24.44 41.20 22.52
CA GLU A 94 24.36 39.82 22.98
C GLU A 94 23.15 39.73 23.92
N GLY A 95 21.96 39.75 23.30
CA GLY A 95 20.70 39.53 23.94
C GLY A 95 20.66 38.07 24.35
N ARG A 96 20.88 37.85 25.65
CA ARG A 96 20.22 36.84 26.49
C ARG A 96 19.27 35.93 25.70
N ALA A 97 19.82 34.94 25.03
CA ALA A 97 19.10 33.79 24.48
C ALA A 97 19.54 32.51 25.23
N GLU A 98 19.95 32.66 26.49
CA GLU A 98 20.42 31.55 27.34
C GLU A 98 19.27 30.74 27.97
N ASP A 99 18.00 31.06 27.69
CA ASP A 99 16.83 30.38 28.29
C ASP A 99 15.92 29.66 27.26
N ALA A 100 16.47 29.24 26.12
CA ALA A 100 15.79 28.28 25.23
C ALA A 100 16.42 26.86 25.30
N GLY A 101 17.09 26.56 26.42
CA GLY A 101 17.62 25.24 26.77
C GLY A 101 16.55 24.21 27.12
N GLY A 102 15.57 24.03 26.23
CA GLY A 102 14.43 23.14 26.48
C GLY A 102 13.50 22.94 25.28
N LEU A 103 13.97 23.13 24.04
CA LEU A 103 13.32 22.50 22.89
C LEU A 103 13.66 21.01 22.95
N VAL A 104 12.97 20.33 23.88
CA VAL A 104 12.61 18.92 23.82
C VAL A 104 12.49 18.53 22.35
N GLU A 105 13.15 17.46 21.92
CA GLU A 105 12.91 16.78 20.64
C GLU A 105 11.45 16.98 20.22
N SER A 106 11.17 17.78 19.17
CA SER A 106 9.88 18.44 18.94
C SER A 106 8.67 17.58 19.40
N PRO A 107 8.14 17.80 20.63
CA PRO A 107 7.16 16.90 21.23
C PRO A 107 5.84 16.91 20.43
N GLY A 108 5.66 17.90 19.56
CA GLY A 108 4.54 17.99 18.64
C GLY A 108 4.44 16.82 17.67
N ILE A 109 5.55 16.28 17.17
CA ILE A 109 5.50 15.13 16.22
C ILE A 109 5.10 13.85 16.95
N ILE A 110 5.66 13.62 18.15
CA ILE A 110 5.33 12.46 18.98
C ILE A 110 3.86 12.52 19.40
N LEU A 111 3.39 13.69 19.86
CA LEU A 111 2.00 13.90 20.22
C LEU A 111 1.07 13.71 19.02
N ALA A 112 1.42 14.26 17.86
CA ALA A 112 0.65 14.08 16.62
C ALA A 112 0.59 12.61 16.21
N PHE A 113 1.69 11.87 16.29
CA PHE A 113 1.74 10.43 16.00
C PHE A 113 0.78 9.64 16.88
N PHE A 114 0.84 9.81 18.21
CA PHE A 114 -0.04 9.08 19.13
C PHE A 114 -1.51 9.50 18.97
N ALA A 115 -1.79 10.78 18.74
CA ALA A 115 -3.15 11.25 18.49
C ALA A 115 -3.72 10.67 17.18
N LEU A 116 -2.97 10.74 16.08
CA LEU A 116 -3.38 10.21 14.78
C LEU A 116 -3.52 8.69 14.80
N SER A 117 -2.61 7.99 15.48
CA SER A 117 -2.67 6.53 15.67
C SER A 117 -3.92 6.15 16.46
N GLY A 118 -4.19 6.83 17.57
CA GLY A 118 -5.41 6.63 18.37
C GLY A 118 -6.69 6.84 17.55
N VAL A 119 -6.76 7.94 16.79
CA VAL A 119 -7.90 8.22 15.90
C VAL A 119 -8.04 7.16 14.81
N THR A 120 -6.94 6.72 14.21
CA THR A 120 -6.92 5.70 13.15
C THR A 120 -7.46 4.36 13.66
N VAL A 121 -6.92 3.88 14.78
CA VAL A 121 -7.33 2.60 15.39
C VAL A 121 -8.77 2.66 15.89
N ALA A 122 -9.17 3.75 16.54
CA ALA A 122 -10.54 3.94 17.01
C ALA A 122 -11.54 3.96 15.83
N SER A 123 -11.20 4.67 14.76
CA SER A 123 -12.03 4.73 13.55
C SER A 123 -12.14 3.36 12.89
N ALA A 124 -11.02 2.63 12.74
CA ALA A 124 -11.02 1.27 12.19
C ALA A 124 -11.89 0.31 13.01
N LEU A 125 -11.85 0.40 14.35
CA LEU A 125 -12.73 -0.38 15.22
C LEU A 125 -14.21 0.00 15.03
N LEU A 126 -14.52 1.30 14.92
CA LEU A 126 -15.87 1.79 14.68
C LEU A 126 -16.46 1.33 13.33
N VAL A 127 -15.64 1.07 12.31
CA VAL A 127 -16.10 0.46 11.04
C VAL A 127 -16.78 -0.89 11.29
N PHE A 128 -16.22 -1.74 12.15
CA PHE A 128 -16.77 -3.06 12.45
C PHE A 128 -17.96 -3.01 13.42
N LEU A 129 -17.97 -2.04 14.32
CA LEU A 129 -19.04 -1.86 15.30
C LEU A 129 -20.27 -1.16 14.72
N ALA A 130 -20.10 -0.39 13.63
CA ALA A 130 -21.18 0.35 13.00
C ALA A 130 -22.26 -0.58 12.43
N ARG A 131 -23.49 -0.42 12.93
CA ARG A 131 -24.67 -1.15 12.43
C ARG A 131 -25.13 -0.66 11.07
N ASN A 132 -24.92 0.62 10.79
CA ASN A 132 -25.29 1.24 9.51
C ASN A 132 -24.07 1.32 8.60
N LEU A 133 -24.22 0.79 7.39
CA LEU A 133 -23.15 0.67 6.42
C LEU A 133 -22.59 2.03 5.98
N LEU A 134 -23.42 3.08 5.93
CA LEU A 134 -22.95 4.44 5.65
C LEU A 134 -22.08 5.00 6.77
N HIS A 135 -22.42 4.71 8.03
CA HIS A 135 -21.59 5.13 9.16
C HIS A 135 -20.26 4.37 9.17
N ALA A 136 -20.30 3.07 8.85
CA ALA A 136 -19.08 2.27 8.71
C ALA A 136 -18.14 2.85 7.65
N LEU A 137 -18.67 3.28 6.49
CA LEU A 137 -17.87 3.93 5.45
C LEU A 137 -17.35 5.31 5.84
N ALA A 138 -18.12 6.10 6.60
CA ALA A 138 -17.64 7.38 7.13
C ALA A 138 -16.45 7.20 8.09
N PHE A 139 -16.51 6.20 8.98
CA PHE A 139 -15.38 5.84 9.84
C PHE A 139 -14.20 5.25 9.05
N LEU A 140 -14.44 4.55 7.94
CA LEU A 140 -13.39 4.08 7.05
C LEU A 140 -12.62 5.24 6.41
N VAL A 141 -13.34 6.27 5.93
CA VAL A 141 -12.72 7.50 5.42
C VAL A 141 -11.88 8.16 6.51
N LEU A 142 -12.42 8.29 7.72
CA LEU A 142 -11.68 8.86 8.86
C LEU A 142 -10.39 8.07 9.18
N SER A 143 -10.44 6.74 9.09
CA SER A 143 -9.26 5.88 9.25
C SER A 143 -8.22 6.12 8.16
N PHE A 144 -8.63 6.31 6.89
CA PHE A 144 -7.69 6.63 5.80
C PHE A 144 -7.08 8.02 5.93
N LEU A 145 -7.82 9.01 6.45
CA LEU A 145 -7.27 10.34 6.77
C LEU A 145 -6.25 10.25 7.91
N GLY A 146 -6.55 9.48 8.95
CA GLY A 146 -5.61 9.24 10.05
C GLY A 146 -4.31 8.57 9.56
N MET A 147 -4.42 7.54 8.72
CA MET A 147 -3.28 6.91 8.04
C MET A 147 -2.46 7.90 7.19
N ALA A 148 -3.12 8.77 6.43
CA ALA A 148 -2.44 9.80 5.66
C ALA A 148 -1.62 10.73 6.57
N GLY A 149 -2.18 11.14 7.71
CA GLY A 149 -1.46 11.90 8.73
C GLY A 149 -0.25 11.15 9.28
N LEU A 150 -0.37 9.85 9.55
CA LEU A 150 0.75 9.03 9.99
C LEU A 150 1.88 9.00 8.94
N PHE A 151 1.56 8.87 7.66
CA PHE A 151 2.59 8.96 6.60
C PHE A 151 3.31 10.31 6.59
N LEU A 152 2.62 11.41 6.88
CA LEU A 152 3.27 12.71 7.03
C LEU A 152 4.22 12.76 8.23
N THR A 153 3.87 12.12 9.35
CA THR A 153 4.77 12.01 10.52
C THR A 153 6.03 11.18 10.24
N LEU A 154 5.98 10.29 9.23
CA LEU A 154 7.11 9.48 8.76
C LEU A 154 7.91 10.15 7.63
N SER A 155 7.66 11.44 7.35
CA SER A 155 8.26 12.16 6.22
C SER A 155 7.96 11.53 4.85
N ALA A 156 6.84 10.81 4.72
CA ALA A 156 6.36 10.19 3.49
C ALA A 156 5.21 11.01 2.87
N ASP A 157 5.53 12.23 2.44
CA ASP A 157 4.62 13.21 1.84
C ASP A 157 3.91 12.71 0.58
N PHE A 158 4.64 12.11 -0.39
CA PHE A 158 4.03 11.58 -1.61
C PHE A 158 3.00 10.49 -1.30
N ILE A 159 3.36 9.54 -0.44
CA ILE A 159 2.47 8.43 -0.06
C ILE A 159 1.30 8.93 0.78
N GLY A 160 1.53 9.92 1.66
CA GLY A 160 0.46 10.60 2.42
C GLY A 160 -0.57 11.26 1.52
N VAL A 161 -0.13 12.03 0.51
CA VAL A 161 -1.04 12.66 -0.46
C VAL A 161 -1.74 11.61 -1.33
N ALA A 162 -1.02 10.58 -1.80
CA ALA A 162 -1.62 9.47 -2.54
C ALA A 162 -2.68 8.72 -1.73
N GLN A 163 -2.48 8.58 -0.41
CA GLN A 163 -3.46 8.00 0.51
C GLN A 163 -4.78 8.80 0.51
N VAL A 164 -4.68 10.13 0.53
CA VAL A 164 -5.86 11.00 0.47
C VAL A 164 -6.54 10.89 -0.90
N LEU A 165 -5.79 10.99 -2.01
CA LEU A 165 -6.37 11.02 -3.35
C LEU A 165 -7.02 9.68 -3.76
N ILE A 166 -6.35 8.56 -3.49
CA ILE A 166 -6.77 7.24 -3.97
C ILE A 166 -7.70 6.58 -2.97
N TYR A 167 -7.28 6.43 -1.71
CA TYR A 167 -8.03 5.66 -0.73
C TYR A 167 -9.18 6.45 -0.13
N ALA A 168 -8.91 7.66 0.39
CA ALA A 168 -9.94 8.49 0.98
C ALA A 168 -10.77 9.26 -0.04
N GLY A 169 -10.25 9.50 -1.24
CA GLY A 169 -10.90 10.28 -2.29
C GLY A 169 -11.66 9.43 -3.30
N SER A 170 -11.02 8.41 -3.89
CA SER A 170 -11.61 7.67 -5.01
C SER A 170 -12.29 6.38 -4.57
N ILE A 171 -11.58 5.51 -3.85
CA ILE A 171 -12.06 4.17 -3.47
C ILE A 171 -13.23 4.27 -2.49
N SER A 172 -13.08 5.07 -1.43
CA SER A 172 -14.14 5.26 -0.43
C SER A 172 -15.40 5.89 -1.02
N VAL A 173 -15.27 6.88 -1.91
CA VAL A 173 -16.41 7.53 -2.57
C VAL A 173 -17.13 6.55 -3.47
N LEU A 174 -16.39 5.74 -4.25
CA LEU A 174 -16.98 4.65 -5.02
C LEU A 174 -17.71 3.65 -4.12
N MET A 175 -17.14 3.29 -2.97
CA MET A 175 -17.78 2.41 -2.00
C MET A 175 -19.07 3.01 -1.42
N VAL A 176 -19.08 4.31 -1.10
CA VAL A 176 -20.30 5.01 -0.62
C VAL A 176 -21.38 4.98 -1.69
N PHE A 177 -21.06 5.33 -2.93
CA PHE A 177 -22.01 5.25 -4.04
C PHE A 177 -22.53 3.83 -4.25
N ALA A 178 -21.64 2.83 -4.26
CA ALA A 178 -22.02 1.43 -4.44
C ALA A 178 -22.96 0.94 -3.33
N VAL A 179 -22.66 1.28 -2.07
CA VAL A 179 -23.50 0.92 -0.92
C VAL A 179 -24.84 1.64 -0.95
N MET A 180 -24.87 2.92 -1.33
CA MET A 180 -26.13 3.67 -1.44
C MET A 180 -27.04 3.13 -2.55
N LEU A 181 -26.46 2.66 -3.67
CA LEU A 181 -27.20 2.10 -4.80
C LEU A 181 -27.62 0.63 -4.57
N THR A 182 -27.02 -0.04 -3.59
CA THR A 182 -27.34 -1.44 -3.30
C THR A 182 -28.50 -1.52 -2.31
N PRO A 183 -29.64 -2.14 -2.68
CA PRO A 183 -30.75 -2.35 -1.75
C PRO A 183 -30.29 -3.21 -0.58
N LEU A 184 -30.52 -2.74 0.64
CA LEU A 184 -30.20 -3.49 1.86
C LEU A 184 -31.09 -4.74 1.93
N ALA A 185 -30.56 -5.90 1.56
CA ALA A 185 -31.21 -7.17 1.83
C ALA A 185 -31.34 -7.32 3.35
N SER A 186 -32.57 -7.53 3.83
CA SER A 186 -32.89 -7.70 5.26
C SER A 186 -31.88 -8.65 5.91
N ARG A 187 -31.12 -8.12 6.87
CA ARG A 187 -30.04 -8.84 7.53
C ARG A 187 -30.64 -9.79 8.55
N ASN A 188 -30.97 -11.00 8.11
CA ASN A 188 -31.22 -12.09 9.05
C ASN A 188 -29.86 -12.49 9.66
N ASN A 189 -29.65 -12.16 10.93
CA ASN A 189 -28.46 -12.54 11.71
C ASN A 189 -28.44 -14.07 11.90
N GLY A 190 -28.00 -14.78 10.88
CA GLY A 190 -27.75 -16.23 10.93
C GLY A 190 -26.58 -16.55 11.84
N SER A 191 -26.89 -17.02 13.05
CA SER A 191 -26.06 -17.74 14.01
C SER A 191 -24.72 -17.10 14.43
N THR A 192 -24.72 -16.52 15.64
CA THR A 192 -23.57 -16.07 16.46
C THR A 192 -22.56 -17.18 16.80
N LEU A 193 -22.79 -18.43 16.40
CA LEU A 193 -22.01 -19.59 16.83
C LEU A 193 -20.50 -19.48 16.53
N TYR A 194 -20.12 -18.75 15.48
CA TYR A 194 -18.72 -18.58 15.09
C TYR A 194 -18.05 -17.30 15.60
N VAL A 195 -18.76 -16.45 16.36
CA VAL A 195 -18.17 -15.19 16.86
C VAL A 195 -17.02 -15.47 17.84
N ILE A 196 -17.21 -16.38 18.79
CA ILE A 196 -16.20 -16.74 19.79
C ILE A 196 -14.94 -17.33 19.14
N PRO A 197 -15.01 -18.39 18.29
CA PRO A 197 -13.81 -18.91 17.65
C PRO A 197 -13.16 -17.88 16.70
N ALA A 198 -13.94 -17.03 16.03
CA ALA A 198 -13.39 -15.95 15.20
C ALA A 198 -12.64 -14.90 16.04
N MET A 199 -13.17 -14.50 17.20
CA MET A 199 -12.48 -13.57 18.10
C MET A 199 -11.20 -14.18 18.69
N LEU A 200 -11.22 -15.46 19.06
CA LEU A 200 -10.02 -16.16 19.53
C LEU A 200 -8.97 -16.25 18.43
N ALA A 201 -9.36 -16.56 17.19
CA ALA A 201 -8.46 -16.59 16.05
C ALA A 201 -7.88 -15.20 15.74
N ALA A 202 -8.71 -14.15 15.74
CA ALA A 202 -8.26 -12.77 15.54
C ALA A 202 -7.32 -12.31 16.65
N GLY A 203 -7.64 -12.62 17.92
CA GLY A 203 -6.80 -12.31 19.07
C GLY A 203 -5.47 -13.06 19.04
N GLY A 204 -5.48 -14.35 18.66
CA GLY A 204 -4.27 -15.16 18.49
C GLY A 204 -3.38 -14.69 17.34
N LEU A 205 -3.98 -14.24 16.23
CA LEU A 205 -3.23 -13.64 15.13
C LEU A 205 -2.65 -12.28 15.53
N ALA A 206 -3.43 -11.43 16.20
CA ALA A 206 -2.96 -10.13 16.68
C ALA A 206 -1.83 -10.27 17.71
N SER A 207 -1.92 -11.25 18.63
CA SER A 207 -0.86 -11.52 19.59
C SER A 207 0.39 -12.08 18.92
N LEU A 208 0.25 -12.95 17.92
CA LEU A 208 1.38 -13.45 17.14
C LEU A 208 2.10 -12.32 16.40
N ILE A 209 1.35 -11.45 15.72
CA ILE A 209 1.92 -10.28 15.03
C ILE A 209 2.61 -9.36 16.04
N GLY A 210 1.99 -9.10 17.19
CA GLY A 210 2.58 -8.29 18.25
C GLY A 210 3.85 -8.92 18.84
N PHE A 211 3.86 -10.23 19.07
CA PHE A 211 5.02 -10.97 19.54
C PHE A 211 6.17 -10.87 18.55
N VAL A 212 5.93 -11.19 17.27
CA VAL A 212 6.96 -11.07 16.22
C VAL A 212 7.46 -9.64 16.11
N ALA A 213 6.59 -8.63 16.17
CA ALA A 213 7.00 -7.24 16.07
C ALA A 213 7.92 -6.77 17.21
N ILE A 214 7.72 -7.31 18.43
CA ILE A 214 8.51 -6.96 19.63
C ILE A 214 9.79 -7.80 19.73
N ASP A 215 9.72 -9.09 19.40
CA ASP A 215 10.84 -10.04 19.53
C ASP A 215 11.84 -9.92 18.38
N THR A 216 11.42 -9.41 17.22
CA THR A 216 12.31 -9.20 16.08
C THR A 216 13.26 -8.03 16.35
N GLU A 217 14.56 -8.28 16.22
CA GLU A 217 15.57 -7.22 16.19
C GLU A 217 15.49 -6.48 14.85
N TRP A 218 15.05 -5.22 14.89
CA TRP A 218 15.01 -4.34 13.72
C TRP A 218 16.36 -3.63 13.57
N ASP A 219 16.93 -3.63 12.36
CA ASP A 219 18.14 -2.87 12.05
C ASP A 219 17.79 -1.37 11.99
N GLU A 220 17.77 -0.75 13.17
CA GLU A 220 17.53 0.67 13.33
C GLU A 220 18.77 1.46 12.88
N ARG A 221 18.73 1.96 11.65
CA ARG A 221 19.66 3.02 11.24
C ARG A 221 19.39 4.27 12.09
N LYS A 222 20.23 4.52 13.09
CA LYS A 222 20.07 5.67 14.01
C LYS A 222 20.74 6.95 13.47
N GLY A 223 20.09 8.09 13.76
CA GLY A 223 20.66 9.44 13.78
C GLY A 223 21.35 9.90 12.49
N GLU A 224 22.65 9.63 12.37
CA GLU A 224 23.50 10.10 11.26
C GLU A 224 23.13 9.49 9.90
N ALA A 225 22.75 8.21 9.86
CA ALA A 225 22.38 7.55 8.61
C ALA A 225 21.04 8.06 8.04
N LEU A 226 20.12 8.48 8.90
CA LEU A 226 18.84 9.08 8.52
C LEU A 226 19.01 10.58 8.21
N GLY A 227 19.87 11.29 8.95
CA GLY A 227 20.18 12.70 8.67
C GLY A 227 20.95 12.91 7.36
N ALA A 228 21.70 11.91 6.91
CA ALA A 228 22.34 11.89 5.59
C ALA A 228 21.36 11.50 4.44
N SER A 229 20.17 11.00 4.78
CA SER A 229 19.16 10.64 3.79
C SER A 229 18.38 11.90 3.42
N ASP A 230 18.62 12.39 2.21
CA ASP A 230 18.01 13.63 1.72
C ASP A 230 16.54 13.40 1.34
N PHE A 231 15.63 13.56 2.31
CA PHE A 231 14.19 13.38 2.11
C PHE A 231 13.51 14.60 1.46
N THR A 232 14.27 15.62 1.04
CA THR A 232 13.72 16.85 0.44
C THR A 232 13.03 16.60 -0.90
N THR A 233 13.32 15.49 -1.60
CA THR A 233 12.69 15.17 -2.91
C THR A 233 12.21 13.71 -3.01
N THR A 234 11.39 13.27 -2.05
CA THR A 234 10.75 11.93 -2.07
C THR A 234 10.07 11.60 -3.40
N VAL A 235 9.39 12.58 -4.02
CA VAL A 235 8.68 12.43 -5.30
C VAL A 235 9.63 12.09 -6.44
N ALA A 236 10.76 12.81 -6.53
CA ALA A 236 11.77 12.56 -7.57
C ALA A 236 12.41 11.19 -7.38
N GLY A 237 12.77 10.84 -6.14
CA GLY A 237 13.34 9.52 -5.82
C GLY A 237 12.39 8.36 -6.14
N ILE A 238 11.10 8.50 -5.85
CA ILE A 238 10.09 7.51 -6.22
C ILE A 238 9.93 7.44 -7.74
N GLY A 239 9.94 8.58 -8.44
CA GLY A 239 9.89 8.64 -9.90
C GLY A 239 11.05 7.90 -10.56
N ASP A 240 12.28 8.14 -10.10
CA ASP A 240 13.49 7.47 -10.61
C ASP A 240 13.45 5.96 -10.35
N LEU A 241 12.94 5.54 -9.20
CA LEU A 241 12.76 4.12 -8.88
C LEU A 241 11.69 3.48 -9.77
N LEU A 242 10.54 4.13 -9.99
CA LEU A 242 9.44 3.62 -10.80
C LEU A 242 9.81 3.53 -12.28
N LEU A 243 10.52 4.52 -12.82
CA LEU A 243 10.91 4.56 -14.23
C LEU A 243 12.26 3.89 -14.51
N GLY A 244 13.05 3.63 -13.48
CA GLY A 244 14.31 2.89 -13.56
C GLY A 244 14.11 1.43 -13.12
N ARG A 245 14.37 1.15 -11.85
CA ARG A 245 14.43 -0.22 -11.30
C ARG A 245 13.10 -0.97 -11.40
N TYR A 246 11.98 -0.29 -11.17
CA TYR A 246 10.65 -0.87 -11.11
C TYR A 246 9.81 -0.60 -12.37
N LEU A 247 10.46 -0.31 -13.51
CA LEU A 247 9.78 -0.02 -14.78
C LEU A 247 8.80 -1.12 -15.19
N LEU A 248 9.19 -2.39 -15.04
CA LEU A 248 8.31 -3.51 -15.35
C LEU A 248 7.08 -3.57 -14.43
N ALA A 249 7.22 -3.24 -13.15
CA ALA A 249 6.08 -3.20 -12.23
C ALA A 249 5.13 -2.05 -12.58
N PHE A 250 5.66 -0.89 -12.99
CA PHE A 250 4.88 0.24 -13.49
C PHE A 250 4.09 -0.13 -14.75
N GLU A 251 4.73 -0.80 -15.71
CA GLU A 251 4.07 -1.25 -16.94
C GLU A 251 2.98 -2.30 -16.66
N VAL A 252 3.24 -3.26 -15.77
CA VAL A 252 2.22 -4.24 -15.37
C VAL A 252 1.04 -3.56 -14.68
N ALA A 253 1.28 -2.53 -13.86
CA ALA A 253 0.22 -1.77 -13.23
C ALA A 253 -0.65 -1.01 -14.26
N SER A 254 -0.05 -0.43 -15.30
CA SER A 254 -0.80 0.28 -16.35
C SER A 254 -1.71 -0.68 -17.13
N VAL A 255 -1.20 -1.86 -17.48
CA VAL A 255 -1.98 -2.93 -18.12
C VAL A 255 -3.07 -3.44 -17.17
N LEU A 256 -2.79 -3.61 -15.88
CA LEU A 256 -3.79 -4.01 -14.89
C LEU A 256 -4.93 -2.99 -14.80
N LEU A 257 -4.63 -1.69 -14.82
CA LEU A 257 -5.64 -0.64 -14.82
C LEU A 257 -6.48 -0.64 -16.10
N LEU A 258 -5.86 -0.91 -17.26
CA LEU A 258 -6.58 -1.10 -18.52
C LEU A 258 -7.55 -2.28 -18.43
N PHE A 259 -7.10 -3.44 -17.92
CA PHE A 259 -7.95 -4.61 -17.72
C PHE A 259 -9.06 -4.36 -16.69
N ALA A 260 -8.80 -3.62 -15.62
CA ALA A 260 -9.82 -3.25 -14.64
C ALA A 260 -10.93 -2.40 -15.28
N LEU A 261 -10.57 -1.42 -16.11
CA LEU A 261 -11.54 -0.60 -16.86
C LEU A 261 -12.35 -1.44 -17.85
N LEU A 262 -11.69 -2.28 -18.64
CA LEU A 262 -12.36 -3.19 -19.59
C LEU A 262 -13.32 -4.15 -18.86
N GLY A 263 -12.86 -4.73 -17.75
CA GLY A 263 -13.67 -5.62 -16.92
C GLY A 263 -14.90 -4.93 -16.33
N ALA A 264 -14.75 -3.70 -15.83
CA ALA A 264 -15.87 -2.91 -15.33
C ALA A 264 -16.91 -2.62 -16.43
N ILE A 265 -16.47 -2.26 -17.63
CA ILE A 265 -17.36 -1.95 -18.77
C ILE A 265 -18.12 -3.20 -19.22
N VAL A 266 -17.44 -4.34 -19.38
CA VAL A 266 -18.07 -5.60 -19.82
C VAL A 266 -19.14 -6.05 -18.82
N LEU A 267 -18.83 -6.00 -17.52
CA LEU A 267 -19.76 -6.40 -16.46
C LEU A 267 -21.05 -5.55 -16.48
N VAL A 268 -20.93 -4.25 -16.73
CA VAL A 268 -22.09 -3.34 -16.81
C VAL A 268 -22.90 -3.57 -18.10
N GLN A 269 -22.24 -3.89 -19.22
CA GLN A 269 -22.93 -4.14 -20.50
C GLN A 269 -23.72 -5.45 -20.50
N GLU A 270 -23.19 -6.53 -19.91
CA GLU A 270 -23.90 -7.82 -19.82
C GLU A 270 -25.23 -7.68 -19.09
N ARG A 271 -25.27 -6.87 -18.01
CA ARG A 271 -26.50 -6.58 -17.27
C ARG A 271 -27.56 -5.85 -18.10
N ARG A 272 -27.15 -5.02 -19.06
CA ARG A 272 -28.09 -4.32 -19.96
C ARG A 272 -28.71 -5.26 -20.99
N ARG A 273 -27.89 -6.09 -21.65
CA ARG A 273 -28.36 -7.02 -22.69
C ARG A 273 -29.32 -8.08 -22.14
N ALA A 274 -29.05 -8.63 -20.97
CA ALA A 274 -29.93 -9.60 -20.33
C ALA A 274 -31.32 -9.03 -19.95
N GLY A 275 -31.43 -7.70 -19.81
CA GLY A 275 -32.71 -7.02 -19.57
C GLY A 275 -33.47 -6.64 -20.85
N GLU A 276 -32.84 -6.72 -22.03
CA GLU A 276 -33.48 -6.47 -23.33
C GLU A 276 -34.06 -7.76 -23.94
N GLU A 277 -33.56 -8.93 -23.52
CA GLU A 277 -34.01 -10.25 -23.97
C GLU A 277 -35.10 -10.88 -23.07
N ALA A 278 -35.45 -10.22 -21.95
CA ALA A 278 -36.44 -10.66 -20.97
C ALA A 278 -37.72 -9.80 -21.03
#